data_AF-A0A0A1XMM9-F1
#
_entry.id   AF-A0A0A1XMM9-F1
#
_cell.length_a   1.000
_cell.length_b   1.000
_cell.length_c   1.000
_cell.angle_alpha   90.00
_cell.angle_beta   90.00
_cell.angle_gamma   90.00
#
_symmetry.space_group_name_H-M   'P 1'
#
loop_
_entity.id
_entity.type
_entity.pdbx_description
1 polymer ?
#
loop_
_entity_poly.entity_id
_entity_poly.type
_entity_poly.pdbx_seq_one_letter_code
_entity_poly.pdbx_strand_id
1 'polypeptide(L)'
;MRFGEDLLENRLPLPPDTPLPLSCQQFPHYFVGDCAFPLNNNLMQTYPGVNTTRAQRIFNYRLSRARRVIENAFGILTTMRRVLRTTMEFHPENDDKSY
;
A
#
# COMPACT_ATOMS: atom_id res chain seq x y z
N MET A 1 18.12 8.47 -3.46
CA MET A 1 17.29 7.55 -2.65
C MET A 1 17.24 6.24 -3.40
N ARG A 2 17.91 5.19 -2.92
CA ARG A 2 18.23 4.01 -3.74
C ARG A 2 17.02 3.18 -4.18
N PHE A 3 15.96 3.14 -3.36
CA PHE A 3 14.76 2.34 -3.63
C PHE A 3 14.00 2.79 -4.89
N GLY A 4 13.83 4.10 -5.10
CA GLY A 4 13.09 4.61 -6.26
C GLY A 4 13.81 4.31 -7.58
N GLU A 5 15.14 4.47 -7.59
CA GLU A 5 15.99 4.10 -8.73
C GLU A 5 15.91 2.59 -8.99
N ASP A 6 16.06 1.76 -7.96
CA ASP A 6 15.98 0.30 -8.09
C ASP A 6 14.59 -0.19 -8.53
N LEU A 7 13.52 0.51 -8.12
CA LEU A 7 12.16 0.23 -8.56
C LEU A 7 11.99 0.52 -10.05
N LEU A 8 12.51 1.65 -10.53
CA LEU A 8 12.42 2.05 -11.94
C LEU A 8 13.30 1.19 -12.84
N GLU A 9 14.48 0.79 -12.36
CA GLU A 9 15.42 -0.06 -13.07
C GLU A 9 15.12 -1.57 -12.94
N ASN A 10 14.01 -1.95 -12.29
CA ASN A 10 13.62 -3.34 -12.04
C ASN A 10 14.71 -4.17 -11.32
N ARG A 11 15.51 -3.53 -10.46
CA ARG A 11 16.57 -4.16 -9.65
C ARG A 11 16.11 -4.65 -8.29
N LEU A 12 14.87 -4.35 -7.91
CA LEU A 12 14.32 -4.82 -6.64
C LEU A 12 14.24 -6.36 -6.64
N PRO A 13 14.58 -7.02 -5.51
CA PRO A 13 14.46 -8.46 -5.36
C PRO A 13 12.99 -8.85 -5.17
N LEU A 14 12.22 -8.80 -6.25
CA LEU A 14 10.83 -9.24 -6.25
C LEU A 14 10.76 -10.78 -6.37
N PRO A 15 9.73 -11.40 -5.79
CA PRO A 15 9.47 -12.82 -6.02
C PRO A 15 9.29 -13.08 -7.51
N PRO A 16 9.71 -14.27 -8.00
CA PRO A 16 9.46 -14.66 -9.39
C PRO A 16 7.95 -14.68 -9.67
N ASP A 17 7.59 -14.60 -10.94
CA ASP A 17 6.21 -14.69 -11.38
C ASP A 17 5.57 -15.98 -10.85
N THR A 18 4.37 -15.84 -10.30
CA THR A 18 3.62 -16.97 -9.76
C THR A 18 2.25 -17.05 -10.42
N PRO A 19 1.72 -18.25 -10.64
CA PRO A 19 0.39 -18.41 -11.19
C PRO A 19 -0.67 -17.86 -10.23
N LEU A 20 -1.68 -17.18 -10.79
CA LEU A 20 -2.83 -16.76 -10.01
C LEU A 20 -3.62 -17.98 -9.50
N PRO A 21 -4.32 -17.87 -8.35
CA PRO A 21 -5.23 -18.91 -7.92
C PRO A 21 -6.22 -19.23 -9.05
N LEU A 22 -6.36 -20.51 -9.39
CA LEU A 22 -7.24 -21.02 -10.46
C LEU A 22 -6.76 -20.72 -11.90
N SER A 23 -5.50 -20.32 -12.11
CA SER A 23 -4.92 -20.11 -13.44
C SER A 23 -3.56 -20.77 -13.57
N CYS A 24 -3.22 -21.24 -14.78
CA CYS A 24 -1.88 -21.72 -15.12
C CYS A 24 -0.99 -20.58 -15.67
N GLN A 25 -1.54 -19.39 -15.85
CA GLN A 25 -0.83 -18.24 -16.40
C GLN A 25 0.06 -17.60 -15.34
N GLN A 26 1.35 -17.49 -15.64
CA GLN A 26 2.31 -16.76 -14.82
C GLN A 26 1.92 -15.28 -14.73
N PHE A 27 1.93 -14.74 -13.51
CA PHE A 27 1.56 -13.37 -13.25
C PHE A 27 2.63 -12.67 -12.41
N PRO A 28 3.09 -11.48 -12.84
CA PRO A 28 4.17 -10.79 -12.15
C PRO A 28 3.69 -10.14 -10.85
N HIS A 29 4.64 -9.98 -9.93
CA HIS A 29 4.44 -9.19 -8.71
C HIS A 29 4.70 -7.72 -9.01
N TYR A 30 3.77 -6.84 -8.63
CA TYR A 30 3.91 -5.41 -8.82
C TYR A 30 3.47 -4.61 -7.61
N PHE A 31 4.01 -3.40 -7.49
CA PHE A 31 3.54 -2.39 -6.57
C PHE A 31 2.33 -1.66 -7.14
N VAL A 32 1.45 -1.18 -6.26
CA VAL A 32 0.33 -0.32 -6.63
C VAL A 32 0.77 1.13 -6.46
N GLY A 33 0.88 1.84 -7.58
CA GLY A 33 1.32 3.23 -7.65
C GLY A 33 0.18 4.24 -7.81
N ASP A 34 0.50 5.48 -7.47
CA ASP A 34 -0.23 6.70 -7.84
C ASP A 34 0.11 7.07 -9.30
N CYS A 35 -0.78 7.82 -9.96
CA CYS A 35 -0.55 8.57 -11.20
C CYS A 35 0.73 9.45 -11.19
N ALA A 36 1.31 9.73 -10.03
CA ALA A 36 2.60 10.42 -9.89
C ALA A 36 3.81 9.59 -10.34
N PHE A 37 3.67 8.26 -10.46
CA PHE A 37 4.76 7.38 -10.90
C PHE A 37 4.52 6.84 -12.31
N PRO A 38 5.58 6.72 -13.13
CA PRO A 38 5.44 6.13 -14.46
C PRO A 38 5.05 4.65 -14.37
N LEU A 39 4.26 4.18 -15.34
CA LEU A 39 3.96 2.75 -15.48
C LEU A 39 5.26 1.98 -15.72
N ASN A 40 5.46 0.89 -14.98
CA ASN A 40 6.62 0.02 -15.13
C ASN A 40 6.21 -1.44 -14.93
N ASN A 41 7.07 -2.40 -15.29
CA ASN A 41 6.79 -3.83 -15.13
C ASN A 41 6.44 -4.20 -13.68
N ASN A 42 7.10 -3.53 -12.73
CA ASN A 42 6.93 -3.75 -11.30
C ASN A 42 6.01 -2.70 -10.65
N LEU A 43 5.37 -1.81 -11.42
CA LEU A 43 4.54 -0.73 -10.88
C LEU A 43 3.29 -0.49 -11.72
N MET A 44 2.15 -0.80 -11.11
CA MET A 44 0.83 -0.69 -11.73
C MET A 44 0.15 0.62 -11.28
N GLN A 45 -0.29 1.42 -12.25
CA GLN A 45 -1.04 2.66 -11.98
C GLN A 45 -2.42 2.63 -12.68
N THR A 46 -3.33 3.49 -12.22
CA THR A 46 -4.64 3.64 -12.88
C THR A 46 -4.49 4.25 -14.26
N TYR A 47 -5.37 3.87 -15.20
CA TYR A 47 -5.46 4.53 -16.49
C TYR A 47 -5.83 6.01 -16.30
N PRO A 48 -5.05 6.96 -16.86
CA PRO A 48 -5.34 8.38 -16.77
C PRO A 48 -6.47 8.79 -17.74
N GLY A 49 -7.18 9.86 -17.39
CA GLY A 49 -8.17 10.52 -18.26
C GLY A 49 -9.63 10.14 -18.00
N VAL A 50 -10.55 10.90 -18.62
CA VAL A 50 -12.00 10.79 -18.43
C VAL A 50 -12.65 9.79 -19.42
N ASN A 51 -12.03 9.63 -20.60
CA ASN A 51 -12.51 8.74 -21.69
C ASN A 51 -11.98 7.31 -21.55
N THR A 52 -12.05 6.74 -20.36
CA THR A 52 -11.70 5.33 -20.13
C THR A 52 -12.79 4.39 -20.62
N THR A 53 -12.41 3.32 -21.31
CA THR A 53 -13.32 2.23 -21.70
C THR A 53 -13.94 1.55 -20.47
N ARG A 54 -15.02 0.79 -20.65
CA ARG A 54 -15.66 0.03 -19.55
C ARG A 54 -14.64 -0.87 -18.83
N ALA A 55 -13.76 -1.55 -19.58
CA ALA A 55 -12.74 -2.42 -19.01
C ALA A 55 -11.73 -1.61 -18.17
N GLN A 56 -11.26 -0.46 -18.66
CA GLN A 56 -10.36 0.42 -17.92
C GLN A 56 -11.01 0.98 -16.64
N ARG A 57 -12.32 1.29 -16.66
CA ARG A 57 -13.05 1.71 -15.45
C ARG A 57 -13.10 0.61 -14.40
N ILE A 58 -13.39 -0.63 -14.81
CA ILE A 58 -13.40 -1.79 -13.91
C ILE A 58 -12.00 -2.00 -13.31
N PHE A 59 -10.97 -1.89 -14.15
CA PHE A 59 -9.59 -1.98 -13.70
C PHE A 59 -9.25 -0.88 -12.68
N ASN A 60 -9.49 0.39 -13.00
CA ASN A 60 -9.22 1.53 -12.12
C ASN A 60 -9.95 1.40 -10.78
N TYR A 61 -11.21 0.93 -10.82
CA TYR A 61 -11.98 0.65 -9.62
C TYR A 61 -11.31 -0.42 -8.75
N ARG A 62 -10.90 -1.57 -9.34
CA ARG A 62 -10.22 -2.65 -8.63
C ARG A 62 -8.88 -2.20 -8.04
N LEU A 63 -8.08 -1.46 -8.81
CA LEU A 63 -6.79 -0.94 -8.36
C LEU A 63 -6.97 0.07 -7.21
N SER A 64 -7.95 0.96 -7.31
CA SER A 64 -8.30 1.91 -6.23
C SER A 64 -8.79 1.20 -4.96
N ARG A 65 -9.54 0.11 -5.10
CA ARG A 65 -9.96 -0.73 -3.97
C ARG A 65 -8.76 -1.39 -3.29
N ALA A 66 -7.80 -1.93 -4.05
CA ALA A 66 -6.56 -2.48 -3.51
C ALA A 66 -5.77 -1.42 -2.73
N ARG A 67 -5.58 -0.22 -3.30
CA ARG A 67 -4.90 0.90 -2.63
C ARG A 67 -5.57 1.27 -1.30
N ARG A 68 -6.89 1.38 -1.26
CA ARG A 68 -7.63 1.69 -0.02
C ARG A 68 -7.37 0.69 1.10
N VAL A 69 -7.25 -0.61 0.78
CA VAL A 69 -6.94 -1.64 1.78
C VAL A 69 -5.53 -1.46 2.33
N ILE A 70 -4.56 -1.20 1.43
CA ILE A 70 -3.16 -0.95 1.78
C ILE A 70 -3.04 0.29 2.69
N GLU A 71 -3.71 1.39 2.35
CA GLU A 71 -3.71 2.63 3.12
C GLU A 71 -4.34 2.46 4.50
N ASN A 72 -5.46 1.76 4.59
CA ASN A 72 -6.09 1.46 5.87
C ASN A 72 -5.15 0.65 6.78
N ALA A 73 -4.48 -0.36 6.23
CA ALA A 73 -3.50 -1.16 6.97
C ALA A 73 -2.33 -0.29 7.46
N PHE A 74 -1.77 0.56 6.59
CA PHE A 74 -0.70 1.49 6.99
C PHE A 74 -1.15 2.53 8.02
N GLY A 75 -2.39 3.01 7.95
CA GLY A 75 -2.98 3.91 8.94
C GLY A 75 -3.05 3.28 10.33
N ILE A 76 -3.47 2.01 10.40
CA ILE A 76 -3.46 1.22 11.64
C ILE A 76 -2.03 1.06 12.16
N LEU A 77 -1.09 0.64 11.30
CA LEU A 77 0.32 0.45 11.68
C LEU A 77 0.97 1.75 12.18
N THR A 78 0.68 2.87 11.53
CA THR A 78 1.19 4.18 11.92
C THR A 78 0.64 4.60 13.28
N THR A 79 -0.66 4.35 13.52
CA THR A 79 -1.31 4.63 14.81
C THR A 79 -0.72 3.78 15.93
N MET A 80 -0.56 2.46 15.71
CA MET A 80 0.08 1.56 16.67
C MET A 80 1.51 2.01 17.00
N ARG A 81 2.30 2.33 15.97
CA ARG A 81 3.68 2.80 16.14
C ARG A 81 3.75 4.14 16.86
N ARG A 82 2.73 4.99 16.74
CA ARG A 82 2.61 6.23 17.52
C ARG A 82 2.34 5.90 18.98
N VAL A 83 1.31 5.09 19.28
CA VAL A 83 0.97 4.68 20.66
C VAL A 83 2.16 4.06 21.39
N LEU A 84 2.91 3.15 20.74
CA LEU A 84 4.09 2.53 21.34
C LEU A 84 5.25 3.49 21.61
N ARG A 85 5.26 4.67 20.98
CA ARG A 85 6.32 5.69 21.14
C ARG A 85 5.86 6.92 21.90
N THR A 86 4.57 7.01 22.21
CA THR A 86 4.05 8.05 23.09
C THR A 86 4.29 7.60 24.52
N THR A 87 4.98 8.41 25.32
CA THR A 87 5.05 8.24 26.76
C THR A 87 3.64 8.31 27.31
N MET A 88 3.20 7.30 28.05
CA MET A 88 1.88 7.34 28.70
C MET A 88 1.87 8.53 29.67
N GLU A 89 0.99 9.50 29.44
CA GLU A 89 0.70 10.57 30.41
C GLU A 89 -0.03 9.93 31.59
N PHE A 90 0.75 9.43 32.54
CA PHE A 90 0.25 9.02 33.85
C PHE A 90 -0.01 10.29 34.65
N HIS A 91 -1.28 10.61 34.89
CA HIS A 91 -1.67 11.68 35.82
C HIS A 91 -1.90 11.03 37.20
N PRO A 92 -0.99 11.19 38.17
CA PRO A 92 -1.08 10.53 39.48
C PRO A 92 -2.01 11.30 40.44
N GLU A 93 -3.18 11.70 39.99
CA GLU A 93 -4.17 12.39 40.82
C GLU A 93 -5.43 11.55 40.91
N ASN A 94 -5.42 10.51 41.77
CA ASN A 94 -6.62 9.86 42.32
C ASN A 94 -6.36 8.92 43.51
N ASP A 95 -5.12 8.77 43.99
CA ASP A 95 -4.85 8.07 45.25
C ASP A 95 -4.55 9.10 46.34
N ASP A 96 -5.59 9.79 46.82
CA ASP A 96 -5.51 10.37 48.16
C ASP A 96 -6.89 10.45 48.83
N LYS A 97 -6.99 9.70 49.95
CA LYS A 97 -7.99 9.71 51.03
C LYS A 97 -9.01 8.57 51.06
N SER A 98 -8.56 7.45 51.62
CA SER A 98 -9.39 6.56 52.43
C SER A 98 -8.56 6.01 53.61
N TYR A 99 -8.47 6.81 54.68
CA TYR A 99 -8.15 6.39 56.05
C TYR A 99 -9.00 7.21 57.02
#